data_AF-A0A6F9AET6-F1
#
_entry.id   AF-A0A6F9AET6-F1
#
_cell.length_a   1.000
_cell.length_b   1.000
_cell.length_c   1.000
_cell.angle_alpha   90.00
_cell.angle_beta   90.00
_cell.angle_gamma   90.00
#
_symmetry.space_group_name_H-M   'P 1'
#
loop_
_entity.id
_entity.type
_entity.pdbx_description
1 polymer ?
#
loop_
_entity_poly.entity_id
_entity_poly.type
_entity_poly.pdbx_seq_one_letter_code
_entity_poly.pdbx_strand_id
1 'polypeptide(L)' 'MQPVRKVQSATHFKKVPGSSRANSELMVDYLLTPCLPGDPAAIELTCMDVPNDKLLEPIVCM' A
#
# COMPACT_ATOMS: atom_id res chain seq x y z
N MET A 1 -14.45 -9.69 -6.67
CA MET A 1 -14.05 -8.30 -6.33
C MET A 1 -12.60 -8.13 -6.75
N GLN A 2 -12.32 -7.44 -7.87
CA GLN A 2 -10.94 -7.33 -8.37
C GLN A 2 -10.08 -6.41 -7.47
N PRO A 3 -8.85 -6.81 -7.11
CA PRO A 3 -7.94 -6.06 -6.21
C PRO A 3 -7.72 -4.62 -6.64
N VAL A 4 -7.65 -4.38 -7.94
CA VAL A 4 -7.45 -3.07 -8.57
C VAL A 4 -8.48 -2.04 -8.12
N ARG A 5 -9.75 -2.44 -7.98
CA ARG A 5 -10.83 -1.51 -7.57
C ARG A 5 -10.68 -1.05 -6.12
N LYS A 6 -10.08 -1.87 -5.24
CA LYS A 6 -9.85 -1.48 -3.83
C LYS A 6 -8.73 -0.45 -3.70
N VAL A 7 -7.67 -0.58 -4.49
CA VAL A 7 -6.54 0.35 -4.49
C VAL A 7 -6.95 1.72 -5.03
N GLN A 8 -7.70 1.74 -6.15
CA GLN A 8 -8.17 2.99 -6.76
C GLN A 8 -9.17 3.76 -5.89
N SER A 9 -9.93 3.07 -5.03
CA SER A 9 -10.90 3.69 -4.11
C SER A 9 -10.30 4.03 -2.74
N ALA A 10 -9.02 3.68 -2.50
CA ALA A 10 -8.39 3.89 -1.21
C ALA A 10 -8.03 5.38 -1.04
N THR A 11 -8.56 5.97 0.03
CA THR A 11 -8.26 7.35 0.46
C THR A 11 -7.24 7.40 1.59
N HIS A 12 -6.92 6.24 2.17
CA HIS A 12 -6.03 6.10 3.32
C HIS A 12 -5.05 4.96 3.10
N PHE A 13 -3.80 5.21 3.44
CA PHE A 13 -2.75 4.20 3.41
C PHE A 13 -1.95 4.26 4.70
N LYS A 14 -1.38 3.13 5.08
CA LYS A 14 -0.49 3.06 6.24
C LYS A 14 0.89 2.59 5.81
N LYS A 15 1.89 3.09 6.53
CA LYS A 15 3.27 2.66 6.36
C LYS A 15 3.46 1.35 7.09
N VAL A 16 3.92 0.33 6.36
CA VAL A 16 4.23 -0.98 6.91
C VAL A 16 5.65 -1.38 6.50
N PRO A 17 6.41 -2.01 7.40
CA PRO A 17 7.66 -2.63 7.02
C PRO A 17 7.38 -3.86 6.15
N GLY A 18 8.07 -3.94 5.02
CA GLY A 18 7.97 -5.07 4.11
C GLY A 18 9.15 -5.14 3.15
N SER A 19 9.31 -6.27 2.48
CA SER A 19 10.34 -6.45 1.46
C SER A 19 10.08 -5.53 0.26
N SER A 20 11.11 -4.79 -0.19
CA SER A 20 11.02 -3.96 -1.38
C SER A 20 10.64 -4.80 -2.59
N ARG A 21 9.77 -4.26 -3.46
CA ARG A 21 9.45 -4.89 -4.73
C ARG A 21 10.66 -4.95 -5.67
N ALA A 22 11.55 -3.97 -5.59
CA ALA A 22 12.77 -3.92 -6.40
C ALA A 22 13.82 -4.93 -5.91
N ASN A 23 13.87 -5.19 -4.60
CA ASN A 23 14.85 -6.07 -3.97
C ASN A 23 14.21 -6.77 -2.76
N SER A 24 13.88 -8.06 -2.91
CA SER A 24 13.25 -8.82 -1.82
C SER A 24 14.14 -8.96 -0.58
N GLU A 25 15.46 -8.78 -0.72
CA GLU A 25 16.42 -8.78 0.39
C GLU A 25 16.49 -7.45 1.15
N LEU A 26 15.99 -6.36 0.55
CA LEU A 26 15.91 -5.07 1.21
C LEU A 26 14.57 -4.94 1.92
N MET A 27 14.59 -5.04 3.25
CA MET A 27 13.45 -4.59 4.06
C MET A 27 13.33 -3.08 3.97
N VAL A 28 12.15 -2.61 3.59
CA VAL A 28 11.79 -1.20 3.48
C VAL A 28 10.70 -0.93 4.50
N ASP A 29 11.00 -0.08 5.48
CA ASP A 29 10.07 0.30 6.56
C ASP A 29 8.95 1.25 6.11
N TYR A 30 9.00 1.71 4.86
CA TYR A 30 8.20 2.84 4.37
C TYR A 30 7.21 2.45 3.25
N LEU A 31 6.85 1.18 3.12
CA LEU A 31 5.91 0.74 2.09
C LEU A 31 4.48 1.16 2.46
N LEU A 32 3.72 1.63 1.48
CA LEU A 32 2.36 2.11 1.66
C LEU A 32 1.37 1.04 1.21
N THR A 33 0.56 0.57 2.16
CA THR A 33 -0.52 -0.38 1.91
C THR A 33 -1.87 0.32 2.11
N PRO A 34 -2.86 0.12 1.22
CA PRO A 34 -4.20 0.67 1.42
C PRO A 34 -4.79 0.16 2.74
N CYS A 35 -5.33 1.07 3.54
CA CYS A 35 -5.88 0.76 4.87
C CYS A 35 -7.25 1.38 5.08
N LEU A 36 -7.88 1.09 6.21
CA LEU A 36 -9.16 1.66 6.57
C LEU A 36 -8.98 3.06 7.17
N PRO A 37 -9.90 4.00 6.92
CA PRO A 37 -9.85 5.36 7.49
C PRO A 37 -9.89 5.40 9.02
N GLY A 38 -10.36 4.33 9.66
CA GLY A 38 -10.39 4.20 11.13
C GLY A 38 -9.10 3.65 11.75
N ASP A 39 -8.08 3.34 10.96
CA ASP A 39 -6.80 2.83 11.49
C ASP A 39 -5.98 4.00 12.07
N PRO A 40 -5.45 3.91 13.30
CA PRO A 40 -4.71 5.02 13.92
C PRO A 40 -3.40 5.35 13.18
N ALA A 41 -2.88 4.43 12.37
CA ALA A 41 -1.72 4.66 11.51
C ALA A 41 -2.13 5.01 10.06
N ALA A 42 -3.42 5.24 9.80
CA ALA A 42 -3.91 5.66 8.51
C ALA A 42 -3.46 7.09 8.22
N ILE A 43 -2.89 7.27 7.04
CA ILE A 43 -2.49 8.56 6.51
C ILE A 43 -3.41 8.83 5.33
N GLU A 44 -4.10 9.97 5.37
CA GLU A 44 -4.91 10.45 4.24
C GLU A 44 -4.00 10.69 3.04
N LEU A 45 -4.07 9.79 2.07
CA LEU A 45 -3.33 9.87 0.82
C LEU A 45 -4.03 9.05 -0.25
N THR A 46 -4.02 9.56 -1.47
CA THR A 46 -4.70 8.88 -2.58
C THR A 46 -3.73 7.96 -3.31
N CYS A 47 -4.26 6.97 -4.03
CA CYS A 47 -3.44 6.12 -4.90
C CYS A 47 -2.61 6.93 -5.92
N MET A 48 -3.04 8.15 -6.27
CA MET A 48 -2.29 9.02 -7.19
C MET A 48 -1.06 9.66 -6.54
N ASP A 49 -1.10 9.88 -5.22
CA ASP A 49 0.00 10.47 -4.46
C ASP A 49 1.03 9.41 -4.00
N VAL A 50 0.69 8.12 -4.10
CA VAL A 50 1.60 7.02 -3.76
C VAL A 50 2.53 6.74 -4.93
N PRO A 51 3.86 6.89 -4.76
CA PRO A 51 4.80 6.43 -5.77
C PRO A 51 4.72 4.90 -5.89
N ASN A 52 4.58 4.41 -7.12
CA ASN A 52 4.31 2.99 -7.41
C ASN A 52 5.40 2.06 -6.85
N ASP A 53 6.65 2.52 -6.79
CA ASP A 53 7.78 1.83 -6.17
C ASP A 53 7.64 1.58 -4.65
N LYS A 54 6.77 2.35 -3.98
CA LYS A 54 6.48 2.22 -2.55
C LYS A 54 5.09 1.64 -2.28
N LEU A 55 4.31 1.37 -3.32
CA LEU A 55 2.98 0.78 -3.20
C LEU A 55 3.11 -0.72 -2.95
N LEU A 56 2.63 -1.17 -1.79
CA LEU A 56 2.45 -2.58 -1.53
C LEU A 56 1.11 -2.99 -2.16
N GLU A 57 1.18 -3.46 -3.41
CA GLU A 57 0.01 -3.99 -4.09
C GLU A 57 -0.51 -5.21 -3.33
N PRO A 58 -1.82 -5.28 -3.03
CA PRO A 58 -2.38 -6.47 -2.40
C PRO A 58 -2.13 -7.67 -3.31
N ILE A 59 -1.58 -8.74 -2.73
CA ILE A 59 -1.32 -9.99 -3.43
C ILE A 59 -2.64 -10.45 -4.07
N VAL A 60 -2.62 -10.62 -5.39
CA VAL A 60 -3.76 -11.20 -6.11
C VAL A 60 -3.80 -12.68 -5.75
N CYS A 61 -4.59 -13.06 -4.74
CA CYS A 61 -4.94 -14.46 -4.57
C CYS A 61 -5.83 -14.87 -5.75
N MET A 62 -5.31 -15.78 -6.57
CA MET A 62 -6.05 -16.47 -7.63
C MET A 62 -7.06 -17.44 -7.02
#